data_AF-A0A7X9H865-F1
#
_entry.id   AF-A0A7X9H865-F1
#
_cell.length_a   1.000
_cell.length_b   1.000
_cell.length_c   1.000
_cell.angle_alpha   90.00
_cell.angle_beta   90.00
_cell.angle_gamma   90.00
#
_symmetry.space_group_name_H-M   'P 1'
#
loop_
_entity.id
_entity.type
_entity.pdbx_description
1 polymer ?
#
loop_
_entity_poly.entity_id
_entity_poly.type
_entity_poly.pdbx_seq_one_letter_code
_entity_poly.pdbx_strand_id
1 'polypeptide(L)'
;GNIELIKTIAEILLDEPNKFKQILKKNLSKGLPFPKAQACALAGYISQYPNLGIDKEVITEFLKSPNNILGIEYLKALLSLESSIKPVTIKRFQSDYHSNEIINGITSARSIRKVILGSDKSDTLDNIRKNVPTKTLEILIREFSKGMGPISKDDYSQILLYNLSHLSENDLLEIFDVNEGLENRILQKSKKSGTFTELIKSLKTKRYTTTRLQRILTNMLININKTDIISFYKMGPQYLRVLGFTEKGQEIIRKLNNFSPVPVITKTAHYKKYNNRYLERMIEYDILATDIYSIAYQNPNMRQKGWDFFNNPIRI
;
A
#
# COMPACT_ATOMS: atom_id res chain seq x y z
N GLY A 1 -4.48 -10.45 18.13
CA GLY A 1 -5.19 -11.03 16.99
C GLY A 1 -5.95 -12.24 17.45
N ASN A 2 -6.94 -12.65 16.66
CA ASN A 2 -7.56 -13.97 16.76
C ASN A 2 -7.22 -14.68 15.44
N ILE A 3 -6.15 -15.50 15.46
CA ILE A 3 -5.63 -16.13 14.24
C ILE A 3 -6.61 -17.15 13.66
N GLU A 4 -7.33 -17.89 14.52
CA GLU A 4 -8.33 -18.87 14.10
C GLU A 4 -9.48 -18.19 13.35
N LEU A 5 -10.00 -17.06 13.87
CA LEU A 5 -11.04 -16.31 13.17
C LEU A 5 -10.56 -15.79 11.80
N ILE A 6 -9.32 -15.30 11.71
CA ILE A 6 -8.74 -14.86 10.42
C ILE A 6 -8.67 -16.04 9.46
N LYS A 7 -8.23 -17.20 9.94
CA LYS A 7 -8.09 -18.43 9.16
C LYS A 7 -9.44 -18.89 8.62
N THR A 8 -10.45 -19.00 9.47
CA THR A 8 -11.81 -19.36 9.05
C THR A 8 -12.36 -18.41 7.99
N ILE A 9 -12.19 -17.09 8.17
CA ILE A 9 -12.64 -16.12 7.17
C ILE A 9 -11.85 -16.25 5.87
N ALA A 10 -10.54 -16.44 5.94
CA ALA A 10 -9.68 -16.62 4.76
C ALA A 10 -10.07 -17.87 3.94
N GLU A 11 -10.34 -18.99 4.61
CA GLU A 11 -10.81 -20.23 3.97
C GLU A 11 -12.15 -20.03 3.25
N ILE A 12 -13.13 -19.41 3.89
CA ILE A 12 -14.44 -19.12 3.28
C ILE A 12 -14.30 -18.20 2.06
N LEU A 13 -13.44 -17.17 2.16
CA LEU A 13 -13.21 -16.23 1.07
C LEU A 13 -12.37 -16.81 -0.08
N LEU A 14 -11.63 -17.89 0.17
CA LEU A 14 -10.83 -18.57 -0.85
C LEU A 14 -11.65 -19.65 -1.57
N ASP A 15 -12.38 -20.49 -0.83
CA ASP A 15 -13.27 -21.51 -1.39
C ASP A 15 -14.48 -20.89 -2.10
N GLU A 16 -14.96 -19.75 -1.59
CA GLU A 16 -16.18 -19.08 -2.00
C GLU A 16 -17.37 -20.05 -2.19
N PRO A 17 -17.87 -20.67 -1.10
CA PRO A 17 -18.96 -21.64 -1.17
C PRO A 17 -20.18 -21.10 -1.93
N ASN A 18 -20.91 -21.96 -2.63
CA ASN A 18 -22.09 -21.56 -3.44
C ASN A 18 -23.09 -20.71 -2.65
N LYS A 19 -23.34 -21.05 -1.38
CA LYS A 19 -24.24 -20.27 -0.53
C LYS A 19 -23.70 -18.88 -0.23
N PHE A 20 -22.41 -18.75 0.05
CA PHE A 20 -21.75 -17.45 0.22
C PHE A 20 -21.86 -16.61 -1.06
N LYS A 21 -21.55 -17.18 -2.23
CA LYS A 21 -21.67 -16.51 -3.54
C LYS A 21 -23.09 -15.99 -3.80
N GLN A 22 -24.12 -16.77 -3.49
CA GLN A 22 -25.52 -16.36 -3.63
C GLN A 22 -25.86 -15.15 -2.74
N ILE A 23 -25.43 -15.16 -1.47
CA ILE A 23 -25.65 -14.04 -0.54
C ILE A 23 -24.88 -12.80 -1.01
N LEU A 24 -23.64 -12.97 -1.47
CA LEU A 24 -22.83 -11.89 -2.04
C LEU A 24 -23.52 -11.25 -3.25
N LYS A 25 -23.97 -12.05 -4.22
CA LYS A 25 -24.71 -11.56 -5.40
C LYS A 25 -25.97 -10.79 -5.01
N LYS A 26 -26.73 -11.28 -4.03
CA LYS A 26 -27.92 -10.59 -3.48
C LYS A 26 -27.58 -9.26 -2.82
N ASN A 27 -26.42 -9.14 -2.18
CA ASN A 27 -25.99 -7.88 -1.56
C ASN A 27 -25.44 -6.89 -2.59
N LEU A 28 -24.75 -7.37 -3.63
CA LEU A 28 -24.27 -6.55 -4.74
C LEU A 28 -25.44 -5.99 -5.57
N SER A 29 -26.50 -6.77 -5.79
CA SER A 29 -27.70 -6.29 -6.53
C SER A 29 -28.47 -5.18 -5.81
N LYS A 30 -28.24 -5.00 -4.49
CA LYS A 30 -28.75 -3.86 -3.71
C LYS A 30 -27.90 -2.59 -3.87
N GLY A 31 -26.88 -2.60 -4.72
CA GLY A 31 -25.98 -1.47 -4.93
C GLY A 31 -24.99 -1.23 -3.77
N LEU A 32 -24.77 -2.22 -2.90
CA LEU A 32 -23.78 -2.11 -1.83
C LEU A 32 -22.36 -2.11 -2.42
N PRO A 33 -21.44 -1.25 -1.93
CA PRO A 33 -20.04 -1.33 -2.30
C PRO A 33 -19.47 -2.71 -1.98
N PHE A 34 -18.59 -3.24 -2.84
CA PHE A 34 -18.07 -4.61 -2.73
C PHE A 34 -17.58 -4.98 -1.31
N PRO A 35 -16.77 -4.17 -0.61
CA PRO A 35 -16.34 -4.53 0.76
C PRO A 35 -17.50 -4.69 1.74
N LYS A 36 -18.53 -3.84 1.62
CA LYS A 36 -19.74 -3.93 2.45
C LYS A 36 -20.60 -5.14 2.06
N ALA A 37 -20.72 -5.41 0.76
CA ALA A 37 -21.44 -6.58 0.27
C ALA A 37 -20.77 -7.90 0.74
N GLN A 38 -19.43 -7.97 0.68
CA GLN A 38 -18.63 -9.10 1.16
C GLN A 38 -18.76 -9.28 2.68
N ALA A 39 -18.67 -8.20 3.46
CA ALA A 39 -18.87 -8.26 4.90
C ALA A 39 -20.28 -8.78 5.29
N CYS A 40 -21.32 -8.26 4.63
CA CYS A 40 -22.68 -8.75 4.84
C CYS A 40 -22.87 -10.21 4.39
N ALA A 41 -22.17 -10.63 3.34
CA ALA A 41 -22.22 -12.00 2.85
C ALA A 41 -21.52 -12.98 3.79
N LEU A 42 -20.35 -12.62 4.32
CA LEU A 42 -19.63 -13.39 5.33
C LEU A 42 -20.48 -13.57 6.59
N ALA A 43 -21.00 -12.45 7.11
CA ALA A 43 -21.89 -12.43 8.26
C ALA A 43 -23.11 -13.35 8.04
N GLY A 44 -23.80 -13.23 6.90
CA GLY A 44 -24.97 -14.05 6.58
C GLY A 44 -24.66 -15.52 6.28
N TYR A 45 -23.46 -15.83 5.80
CA TYR A 45 -23.00 -17.21 5.59
C TYR A 45 -22.66 -17.87 6.92
N ILE A 46 -21.86 -17.24 7.77
CA ILE A 46 -21.43 -17.80 9.06
C ILE A 46 -22.62 -17.99 10.01
N SER A 47 -23.62 -17.10 10.00
CA SER A 47 -24.84 -17.28 10.80
C SER A 47 -25.65 -18.56 10.47
N GLN A 48 -25.38 -19.23 9.36
CA GLN A 48 -25.99 -20.53 9.02
C GLN A 48 -25.26 -21.72 9.63
N TYR A 49 -24.11 -21.50 10.27
CA TYR A 49 -23.26 -22.52 10.88
C TYR A 49 -22.97 -22.14 12.35
N PRO A 50 -23.96 -22.27 13.26
CA PRO A 50 -23.80 -21.87 14.66
C PRO A 50 -22.68 -22.61 15.40
N ASN A 51 -22.33 -23.81 14.93
CA ASN A 51 -21.23 -24.62 15.43
C ASN A 51 -19.85 -23.95 15.28
N LEU A 52 -19.73 -22.92 14.45
CA LEU A 52 -18.50 -22.12 14.37
C LEU A 52 -18.31 -21.22 15.59
N GLY A 53 -19.37 -20.94 16.36
CA GLY A 53 -19.29 -20.09 17.56
C GLY A 53 -18.89 -18.64 17.27
N ILE A 54 -19.18 -18.14 16.06
CA ILE A 54 -18.83 -16.79 15.64
C ILE A 54 -20.11 -15.96 15.46
N ASP A 55 -20.26 -14.93 16.29
CA ASP A 55 -21.39 -14.01 16.20
C ASP A 55 -21.26 -13.06 15.00
N LYS A 56 -22.43 -12.66 14.48
CA LYS A 56 -22.55 -11.79 13.31
C LYS A 56 -21.93 -10.41 13.56
N GLU A 57 -22.13 -9.88 14.76
CA GLU A 57 -21.61 -8.58 15.22
C GLU A 57 -20.09 -8.61 15.29
N VAL A 58 -19.51 -9.72 15.76
CA VAL A 58 -18.06 -9.94 15.82
C VAL A 58 -17.45 -9.86 14.42
N ILE A 59 -18.03 -10.52 13.41
CA ILE A 59 -17.55 -10.46 12.02
C ILE A 59 -17.60 -9.03 11.48
N THR A 60 -18.72 -8.35 11.71
CA THR A 60 -18.94 -7.00 11.18
C THR A 60 -17.94 -6.01 11.77
N GLU A 61 -17.65 -6.11 13.07
CA GLU A 61 -16.62 -5.29 13.72
C GLU A 61 -15.21 -5.69 13.28
N PHE A 62 -14.94 -6.99 13.19
CA PHE A 62 -13.64 -7.53 12.82
C PHE A 62 -13.18 -7.02 11.44
N LEU A 63 -14.10 -6.95 10.47
CA LEU A 63 -13.85 -6.50 9.10
C LEU A 63 -13.73 -4.97 8.96
N LYS A 64 -13.95 -4.17 10.01
CA LYS A 64 -13.68 -2.72 9.97
C LYS A 64 -12.20 -2.40 10.15
N SER A 65 -11.43 -3.29 10.78
CA SER A 65 -10.03 -3.06 11.10
C SER A 65 -9.10 -3.35 9.90
N PRO A 66 -8.30 -2.38 9.42
CA PRO A 66 -7.38 -2.58 8.30
C PRO A 66 -6.35 -3.71 8.53
N ASN A 67 -5.84 -3.86 9.76
CA ASN A 67 -4.88 -4.92 10.08
C ASN A 67 -5.52 -6.32 10.04
N ASN A 68 -6.81 -6.41 10.36
CA ASN A 68 -7.54 -7.68 10.27
C ASN A 68 -7.78 -8.05 8.80
N ILE A 69 -8.17 -7.08 7.97
CA ILE A 69 -8.32 -7.27 6.51
C ILE A 69 -6.98 -7.72 5.91
N LEU A 70 -5.87 -7.08 6.27
CA LEU A 70 -4.53 -7.49 5.82
C LEU A 70 -4.18 -8.90 6.28
N GLY A 71 -4.47 -9.25 7.54
CA GLY A 71 -4.29 -10.60 8.05
C GLY A 71 -5.05 -11.66 7.25
N ILE A 72 -6.30 -11.37 6.87
CA ILE A 72 -7.12 -12.25 6.03
C ILE A 72 -6.47 -12.43 4.66
N GLU A 73 -6.02 -11.35 4.01
CA GLU A 73 -5.36 -11.45 2.70
C GLU A 73 -4.00 -12.16 2.77
N TYR A 74 -3.24 -12.03 3.88
CA TYR A 74 -2.04 -12.84 4.09
C TYR A 74 -2.36 -14.33 4.19
N LEU A 75 -3.37 -14.71 4.98
CA LEU A 75 -3.74 -16.12 5.11
C LEU A 75 -4.31 -16.68 3.81
N LYS A 76 -5.11 -15.91 3.06
CA LYS A 76 -5.55 -16.29 1.71
C LYS A 76 -4.37 -16.56 0.80
N ALA A 77 -3.35 -15.68 0.79
CA ALA A 77 -2.15 -15.86 -0.01
C ALA A 77 -1.40 -17.15 0.40
N LEU A 78 -1.18 -17.37 1.70
CA LEU A 78 -0.52 -18.58 2.20
C LEU A 78 -1.26 -19.87 1.81
N LEU A 79 -2.58 -19.88 1.95
CA LEU A 79 -3.43 -21.01 1.58
C LEU A 79 -3.38 -21.26 0.07
N SER A 80 -3.51 -20.22 -0.75
CA SER A 80 -3.48 -20.33 -2.22
C SER A 80 -2.12 -20.79 -2.77
N LEU A 81 -1.04 -20.54 -2.04
CA LEU A 81 0.32 -20.94 -2.39
C LEU A 81 0.75 -22.25 -1.73
N GLU A 82 -0.15 -22.90 -0.96
CA GLU A 82 0.16 -24.08 -0.15
C GLU A 82 1.42 -23.90 0.70
N SER A 83 1.60 -22.69 1.23
CA SER A 83 2.84 -22.28 1.90
C SER A 83 2.99 -22.94 3.26
N SER A 84 4.21 -23.35 3.59
CA SER A 84 4.57 -23.91 4.91
C SER A 84 4.77 -22.85 6.01
N ILE A 85 4.63 -21.55 5.69
CA ILE A 85 4.75 -20.47 6.65
C ILE A 85 3.65 -20.59 7.72
N LYS A 86 4.05 -20.54 9.00
CA LYS A 86 3.13 -20.54 10.14
C LYS A 86 2.78 -19.11 10.53
N PRO A 87 1.56 -18.61 10.27
CA PRO A 87 1.18 -17.26 10.61
C PRO A 87 0.99 -17.11 12.12
N VAL A 88 1.45 -15.98 12.66
CA VAL A 88 1.26 -15.61 14.07
C VAL A 88 0.65 -14.21 14.16
N THR A 89 -0.16 -13.97 15.18
CA THR A 89 -0.73 -12.64 15.43
C THR A 89 -0.46 -12.18 16.84
N ILE A 90 -0.27 -10.88 17.00
CA ILE A 90 -0.21 -10.21 18.29
C ILE A 90 -1.39 -9.26 18.43
N LYS A 91 -1.80 -8.93 19.66
CA LYS A 91 -2.78 -7.85 19.89
C LYS A 91 -2.04 -6.52 19.77
N ARG A 92 -2.62 -5.57 19.05
CA ARG A 92 -2.09 -4.20 19.00
C ARG A 92 -2.41 -3.51 20.33
N PHE A 93 -1.39 -2.99 21.01
CA PHE A 93 -1.55 -2.22 22.24
C PHE A 93 -1.63 -0.72 21.88
N GLN A 94 -2.80 -0.11 22.10
CA GLN A 94 -3.15 1.32 21.97
C GLN A 94 -2.95 2.06 20.62
N SER A 95 -3.55 3.26 20.59
CA SER A 95 -4.04 4.11 19.48
C SER A 95 -5.03 3.42 18.54
N ASP A 96 -6.31 3.77 18.67
CA ASP A 96 -7.33 3.49 17.67
C ASP A 96 -6.84 4.01 16.31
N TYR A 97 -7.06 3.27 15.21
CA TYR A 97 -6.49 3.56 13.87
C TYR A 97 -6.87 4.97 13.34
N HIS A 98 -7.86 5.61 13.98
CA HIS A 98 -8.40 6.92 13.65
C HIS A 98 -8.21 8.01 14.71
N SER A 99 -7.51 7.72 15.82
CA SER A 99 -7.23 8.73 16.84
C SER A 99 -6.24 9.78 16.30
N ASN A 100 -6.71 11.02 16.17
CA ASN A 100 -5.89 12.16 15.68
C ASN A 100 -5.02 12.77 16.79
N GLU A 101 -5.12 12.26 18.02
CA GLU A 101 -4.43 12.77 19.20
C GLU A 101 -3.19 11.93 19.48
N ILE A 102 -2.12 12.61 19.89
CA ILE A 102 -0.92 11.97 20.42
C ILE A 102 -1.22 11.63 21.88
N ILE A 103 -1.36 10.35 22.17
CA ILE A 103 -1.36 9.85 23.55
C ILE A 103 0.06 9.37 23.82
N ASN A 104 0.65 9.71 24.97
CA ASN A 104 1.98 9.23 25.37
C ASN A 104 2.06 7.70 25.17
N GLY A 105 2.94 7.23 24.28
CA GLY A 105 3.08 5.80 23.95
C GLY A 105 3.08 5.51 22.45
N ILE A 106 2.58 4.32 22.07
CA ILE A 106 2.53 3.86 20.68
C ILE A 106 1.40 4.59 19.94
N THR A 107 1.74 5.66 19.22
CA THR A 107 0.80 6.45 18.41
C THR A 107 0.76 5.98 16.95
N SER A 108 -0.36 6.23 16.25
CA SER A 108 -0.48 5.91 14.84
C SER A 108 0.51 6.70 13.97
N ALA A 109 1.07 6.05 12.94
CA ALA A 109 1.95 6.71 11.98
C ALA A 109 1.26 7.89 11.25
N ARG A 110 -0.08 7.87 11.13
CA ARG A 110 -0.85 8.98 10.54
C ARG A 110 -0.81 10.22 11.44
N SER A 111 -0.97 10.04 12.75
CA SER A 111 -0.95 11.16 13.71
C SER A 111 0.44 11.78 13.78
N ILE A 112 1.50 10.95 13.77
CA ILE A 112 2.89 11.43 13.68
C ILE A 112 3.12 12.25 12.40
N ARG A 113 2.67 11.77 11.23
CA ARG A 113 2.80 12.53 9.97
C ARG A 113 2.01 13.83 9.98
N LYS A 114 0.83 13.88 10.62
CA LYS A 114 0.04 15.11 10.74
C LYS A 114 0.80 16.19 11.52
N VAL A 115 1.53 15.77 12.56
CA VAL A 115 2.37 16.65 13.37
C VAL A 115 3.58 17.12 12.56
N ILE A 116 4.27 16.21 11.87
CA ILE A 116 5.42 16.53 10.99
C ILE A 116 5.04 17.53 9.88
N LEU A 117 3.86 17.38 9.27
CA LEU A 117 3.38 18.22 8.17
C LEU A 117 2.61 19.47 8.64
N GLY A 118 2.42 19.64 9.95
CA GLY A 118 1.70 20.77 10.53
C GLY A 118 2.52 22.07 10.47
N SER A 119 1.85 23.20 10.72
CA SER A 119 2.46 24.54 10.70
C SER A 119 3.29 24.89 11.94
N ASP A 120 2.99 24.28 13.11
CA ASP A 120 3.62 24.62 14.39
C ASP A 120 4.87 23.77 14.68
N LYS A 121 6.04 24.27 14.28
CA LYS A 121 7.31 23.53 14.36
C LYS A 121 7.85 23.35 15.79
N SER A 122 7.56 24.26 16.72
CA SER A 122 8.13 24.23 18.09
C SER A 122 7.63 23.04 18.91
N ASP A 123 6.35 22.71 18.81
CA ASP A 123 5.75 21.57 19.53
C ASP A 123 5.93 20.24 18.76
N THR A 124 6.38 20.31 17.51
CA THR A 124 6.47 19.15 16.61
C THR A 124 7.59 18.17 17.03
N LEU A 125 8.79 18.66 17.36
CA LEU A 125 9.94 17.79 17.62
C LEU A 125 9.80 17.01 18.93
N ASP A 126 9.36 17.67 20.00
CA ASP A 126 9.15 17.02 21.31
C ASP A 126 8.01 16.01 21.27
N ASN A 127 6.94 16.31 20.52
CA ASN A 127 5.86 15.37 20.29
C ASN A 127 6.32 14.13 19.51
N ILE A 128 7.13 14.30 18.46
CA ILE A 128 7.69 13.16 17.72
C ILE A 128 8.61 12.35 18.64
N ARG A 129 9.50 13.02 19.39
CA ARG A 129 10.47 12.38 20.30
C ARG A 129 9.81 11.45 21.31
N LYS A 130 8.63 11.79 21.82
CA LYS A 130 7.87 10.97 22.77
C LYS A 130 7.18 9.74 22.14
N ASN A 131 7.08 9.67 20.82
CA ASN A 131 6.25 8.71 20.10
C ASN A 131 7.02 7.84 19.09
N VAL A 132 8.32 8.06 18.92
CA VAL A 132 9.18 7.25 18.05
C VAL A 132 10.47 6.86 18.77
N PRO A 133 11.10 5.73 18.41
CA PRO A 133 12.43 5.40 18.92
C PRO A 133 13.47 6.47 18.60
N THR A 134 14.47 6.65 19.47
CA THR A 134 15.54 7.65 19.31
C THR A 134 16.21 7.58 17.92
N LYS A 135 16.52 6.37 17.44
CA LYS A 135 17.14 6.17 16.12
C LYS A 135 16.26 6.66 14.96
N THR A 136 14.94 6.50 15.09
CA THR A 136 13.99 7.02 14.10
C THR A 136 14.02 8.54 14.08
N LEU A 137 14.03 9.19 15.24
CA LEU A 137 14.13 10.64 15.34
C LEU A 137 15.43 11.18 14.73
N GLU A 138 16.57 10.56 15.06
CA GLU A 138 17.88 10.92 14.50
C GLU A 138 17.89 10.87 12.97
N ILE A 139 17.32 9.81 12.38
CA ILE A 139 17.24 9.65 10.92
C ILE A 139 16.33 10.73 10.33
N LEU A 140 15.15 10.98 10.93
CA LEU A 140 14.23 12.02 10.45
C LEU A 140 14.90 13.40 10.45
N ILE A 141 15.56 13.79 11.54
CA ILE A 141 16.28 15.06 11.63
C ILE A 141 17.36 15.15 10.55
N ARG A 142 18.16 14.09 10.39
CA ARG A 142 19.23 14.03 9.38
C ARG A 142 18.72 14.17 7.94
N GLU A 143 17.63 13.49 7.59
CA GLU A 143 17.07 13.55 6.23
C GLU A 143 16.40 14.91 5.97
N PHE A 144 15.68 15.46 6.97
CA PHE A 144 15.05 16.77 6.83
C PHE A 144 16.08 17.91 6.77
N SER A 145 17.17 17.83 7.53
CA SER A 145 18.26 18.82 7.44
C SER A 145 18.96 18.81 6.07
N LYS A 146 18.93 17.68 5.36
CA LYS A 146 19.42 17.58 3.96
C LYS A 146 18.40 18.08 2.93
N GLY A 147 17.20 18.47 3.36
CA GLY A 147 16.08 18.83 2.49
C GLY A 147 15.49 17.66 1.72
N MET A 148 15.62 16.42 2.23
CA MET A 148 15.00 15.22 1.65
C MET A 148 13.60 14.95 2.20
N GLY A 149 13.04 15.90 2.95
CA GLY A 149 11.68 15.85 3.46
C GLY A 149 11.41 17.00 4.44
N PRO A 150 10.22 17.00 5.08
CA PRO A 150 9.13 16.05 4.86
C PRO A 150 8.49 16.23 3.48
N ILE A 151 8.01 15.11 2.90
CA ILE A 151 7.26 15.09 1.64
C ILE A 151 5.79 14.77 1.93
N SER A 152 4.90 15.52 1.28
CA SER A 152 3.47 15.32 1.21
C SER A 152 3.05 14.94 -0.21
N LYS A 153 1.81 14.46 -0.36
CA LYS A 153 1.25 14.20 -1.70
C LYS A 153 1.04 15.48 -2.52
N ASP A 154 0.86 16.64 -1.86
CA ASP A 154 0.61 17.90 -2.55
C ASP A 154 1.90 18.47 -3.18
N ASP A 155 3.07 18.00 -2.76
CA ASP A 155 4.36 18.31 -3.42
C ASP A 155 4.45 17.75 -4.85
N TYR A 156 3.58 16.79 -5.20
CA TYR A 156 3.47 16.24 -6.55
C TYR A 156 2.34 16.89 -7.39
N SER A 157 1.67 17.93 -6.87
CA SER A 157 0.48 18.51 -7.54
C SER A 157 0.79 19.00 -8.95
N GLN A 158 1.88 19.76 -9.13
CA GLN A 158 2.24 20.30 -10.44
C GLN A 158 2.59 19.19 -11.44
N ILE A 159 3.33 18.18 -11.00
CA ILE A 159 3.71 17.03 -11.85
C ILE A 159 2.47 16.23 -12.26
N LEU A 160 1.56 16.00 -11.32
CA LEU A 160 0.30 15.31 -11.59
C LEU A 160 -0.56 16.08 -12.60
N LEU A 161 -0.72 17.39 -12.41
CA LEU A 161 -1.50 18.24 -13.30
C LEU A 161 -0.86 18.37 -14.69
N TYR A 162 0.46 18.47 -14.76
CA TYR A 162 1.21 18.41 -16.01
C TYR A 162 0.94 17.10 -16.76
N ASN A 163 1.11 15.95 -16.08
CA ASN A 163 0.84 14.65 -16.69
C ASN A 163 -0.61 14.56 -17.21
N LEU A 164 -1.58 14.95 -16.38
CA LEU A 164 -3.01 15.01 -16.74
C LEU A 164 -3.33 15.91 -17.93
N SER A 165 -2.53 16.94 -18.21
CA SER A 165 -2.75 17.84 -19.34
C SER A 165 -2.43 17.22 -20.71
N HIS A 166 -1.71 16.09 -20.71
CA HIS A 166 -1.29 15.39 -21.92
C HIS A 166 -1.98 14.04 -22.14
N LEU A 167 -2.67 13.51 -21.12
CA LEU A 167 -3.33 12.21 -21.21
C LEU A 167 -4.70 12.32 -21.90
N SER A 168 -4.96 11.44 -22.86
CA SER A 168 -6.28 11.21 -23.44
C SER A 168 -7.13 10.28 -22.56
N GLU A 169 -8.42 10.17 -22.86
CA GLU A 169 -9.30 9.19 -22.22
C GLU A 169 -8.80 7.76 -22.40
N ASN A 170 -8.27 7.44 -23.58
CA ASN A 170 -7.72 6.11 -23.88
C ASN A 170 -6.48 5.81 -23.04
N ASP A 171 -5.55 6.77 -22.92
CA ASP A 171 -4.36 6.59 -22.08
C ASP A 171 -4.75 6.34 -20.61
N LEU A 172 -5.77 7.05 -20.13
CA LEU A 172 -6.27 6.87 -18.76
C LEU A 172 -6.91 5.50 -18.54
N LEU A 173 -7.59 4.94 -19.53
CA LEU A 173 -8.18 3.60 -19.43
C LEU A 173 -7.12 2.49 -19.36
N GLU A 174 -5.92 2.75 -19.86
CA GLU A 174 -4.79 1.84 -19.73
C GLU A 174 -4.17 1.84 -18.32
N ILE A 175 -4.34 2.92 -17.55
CA ILE A 175 -3.83 3.00 -16.18
C ILE A 175 -4.53 1.99 -15.26
N PHE A 176 -3.75 1.32 -14.43
CA PHE A 176 -4.27 0.33 -13.48
C PHE A 176 -5.29 0.96 -12.50
N ASP A 177 -6.40 0.25 -12.29
CA ASP A 177 -7.53 0.60 -11.41
C ASP A 177 -8.41 1.77 -11.91
N VAL A 178 -8.15 2.32 -13.10
CA VAL A 178 -9.10 3.19 -13.83
C VAL A 178 -10.11 2.32 -14.58
N ASN A 179 -11.39 2.58 -14.34
CA ASN A 179 -12.53 1.89 -14.97
C ASN A 179 -13.39 2.90 -15.72
N GLU A 180 -14.16 2.41 -16.69
CA GLU A 180 -15.05 3.21 -17.53
C GLU A 180 -15.86 4.26 -16.75
N GLY A 181 -15.83 5.48 -17.27
CA GLY A 181 -16.45 6.68 -16.72
C GLY A 181 -15.59 7.42 -15.68
N LEU A 182 -14.55 6.79 -15.11
CA LEU A 182 -13.66 7.48 -14.16
C LEU A 182 -12.63 8.36 -14.88
N GLU A 183 -12.12 7.93 -16.03
CA GLU A 183 -11.21 8.69 -16.90
C GLU A 183 -11.79 10.06 -17.25
N ASN A 184 -13.05 10.08 -17.71
CA ASN A 184 -13.81 11.28 -18.03
C ASN A 184 -13.93 12.22 -16.82
N ARG A 185 -14.22 11.66 -15.65
CA ARG A 185 -14.33 12.43 -14.41
C ARG A 185 -12.98 13.00 -13.99
N ILE A 186 -11.88 12.25 -14.13
CA ILE A 186 -10.51 12.69 -13.81
C ILE A 186 -10.14 13.89 -14.68
N LEU A 187 -10.32 13.80 -16.01
CA LEU A 187 -10.05 14.91 -16.92
C LEU A 187 -10.92 16.13 -16.61
N GLN A 188 -12.21 15.95 -16.35
CA GLN A 188 -13.10 17.05 -16.02
C GLN A 188 -12.72 17.75 -14.70
N LYS A 189 -12.39 16.97 -13.67
CA LYS A 189 -12.09 17.50 -12.33
C LYS A 189 -10.68 18.08 -12.21
N SER A 190 -9.72 17.57 -12.96
CA SER A 190 -8.35 18.11 -13.01
C SER A 190 -8.32 19.56 -13.51
N LYS A 191 -9.17 19.92 -14.49
CA LYS A 191 -9.34 21.30 -14.98
C LYS A 191 -9.75 22.32 -13.92
N LYS A 192 -10.25 21.87 -12.76
CA LYS A 192 -10.75 22.73 -11.66
C LYS A 192 -10.05 22.48 -10.32
N SER A 193 -8.99 21.68 -10.29
CA SER A 193 -8.27 21.33 -9.06
C SER A 193 -6.83 21.81 -9.18
N GLY A 194 -6.33 22.56 -8.19
CA GLY A 194 -4.97 23.07 -8.16
C GLY A 194 -3.98 22.17 -7.39
N THR A 195 -4.50 21.25 -6.57
CA THR A 195 -3.67 20.34 -5.75
C THR A 195 -4.09 18.88 -5.85
N PHE A 196 -3.18 17.96 -5.50
CA PHE A 196 -3.47 16.54 -5.37
C PHE A 196 -4.64 16.31 -4.40
N THR A 197 -4.63 16.98 -3.25
CA THR A 197 -5.69 16.93 -2.24
C THR A 197 -7.04 17.38 -2.80
N GLU A 198 -7.08 18.53 -3.49
CA GLU A 198 -8.31 19.05 -4.10
C GLU A 198 -8.86 18.11 -5.15
N LEU A 199 -8.00 17.53 -5.99
CA LEU A 199 -8.42 16.58 -7.01
C LEU A 199 -9.03 15.32 -6.40
N ILE A 200 -8.42 14.74 -5.36
CA ILE A 200 -9.03 13.61 -4.65
C ILE A 200 -10.40 14.00 -4.08
N LYS A 201 -10.51 15.18 -3.45
CA LYS A 201 -11.74 15.65 -2.82
C LYS A 201 -12.86 15.81 -3.84
N SER A 202 -12.55 16.35 -5.02
CA SER A 202 -13.52 16.56 -6.10
C SER A 202 -13.91 15.25 -6.82
N LEU A 203 -13.01 14.26 -6.84
CA LEU A 203 -13.27 12.93 -7.40
C LEU A 203 -14.08 12.02 -6.47
N LYS A 204 -13.99 12.21 -5.15
CA LYS A 204 -14.63 11.35 -4.15
C LYS A 204 -16.14 11.21 -4.38
N THR A 205 -16.62 9.97 -4.41
CA THR A 205 -18.04 9.60 -4.48
C THR A 205 -18.35 8.49 -3.47
N LYS A 206 -19.60 8.00 -3.42
CA LYS A 206 -19.93 6.79 -2.64
C LYS A 206 -19.25 5.52 -3.20
N ARG A 207 -18.95 5.49 -4.51
CA ARG A 207 -18.35 4.36 -5.22
C ARG A 207 -16.82 4.27 -5.00
N TYR A 208 -16.16 5.42 -4.89
CA TYR A 208 -14.69 5.49 -4.80
C TYR A 208 -14.24 6.03 -3.45
N THR A 209 -13.49 5.20 -2.71
CA THR A 209 -12.86 5.62 -1.45
C THR A 209 -11.68 6.56 -1.72
N THR A 210 -11.36 7.43 -0.76
CA THR A 210 -10.20 8.32 -0.83
C THR A 210 -8.89 7.57 -1.06
N THR A 211 -8.70 6.42 -0.41
CA THR A 211 -7.49 5.59 -0.56
C THR A 211 -7.38 4.99 -1.95
N ARG A 212 -8.49 4.56 -2.56
CA ARG A 212 -8.49 4.07 -3.95
C ARG A 212 -8.12 5.18 -4.93
N LEU A 213 -8.68 6.37 -4.77
CA LEU A 213 -8.35 7.52 -5.61
C LEU A 213 -6.89 7.94 -5.47
N GLN A 214 -6.34 7.91 -4.26
CA GLN A 214 -4.90 8.15 -4.03
C GLN A 214 -4.02 7.17 -4.80
N ARG A 215 -4.35 5.86 -4.76
CA ARG A 215 -3.61 4.86 -5.55
C ARG A 215 -3.71 5.12 -7.04
N ILE A 216 -4.92 5.40 -7.56
CA ILE A 216 -5.12 5.68 -8.98
C ILE A 216 -4.26 6.85 -9.43
N LEU A 217 -4.31 7.99 -8.72
CA LEU A 217 -3.49 9.16 -9.08
C LEU A 217 -1.98 8.89 -8.93
N THR A 218 -1.57 8.01 -8.02
CA THR A 218 -0.16 7.58 -7.89
C THR A 218 0.25 6.66 -9.04
N ASN A 219 -0.62 5.72 -9.44
CA ASN A 219 -0.41 4.88 -10.62
C ASN A 219 -0.25 5.74 -11.88
N MET A 220 -0.99 6.84 -11.97
CA MET A 220 -0.85 7.80 -13.09
C MET A 220 0.51 8.49 -13.07
N LEU A 221 0.99 8.94 -11.90
CA LEU A 221 2.34 9.52 -11.79
C LEU A 221 3.42 8.56 -12.28
N ILE A 222 3.32 7.28 -11.91
CA ILE A 222 4.32 6.24 -12.24
C ILE A 222 4.00 5.53 -13.58
N ASN A 223 2.91 5.89 -14.25
CA ASN A 223 2.40 5.26 -15.46
C ASN A 223 2.25 3.72 -15.35
N ILE A 224 1.65 3.25 -14.25
CA ILE A 224 1.39 1.83 -14.01
C ILE A 224 0.25 1.35 -14.90
N ASN A 225 0.58 0.48 -15.86
CA ASN A 225 -0.36 -0.06 -16.85
C ASN A 225 -1.13 -1.26 -16.29
N LYS A 226 -2.41 -1.37 -16.67
CA LYS A 226 -3.31 -2.46 -16.31
C LYS A 226 -2.82 -3.82 -16.80
N THR A 227 -2.29 -3.89 -18.02
CA THR A 227 -1.81 -5.14 -18.63
C THR A 227 -0.59 -5.70 -17.88
N ASP A 228 0.34 -4.84 -17.49
CA ASP A 228 1.50 -5.21 -16.68
C ASP A 228 1.05 -5.81 -15.34
N ILE A 229 0.18 -5.12 -14.60
CA ILE A 229 -0.30 -5.60 -13.29
C ILE A 229 -1.06 -6.93 -13.40
N ILE A 230 -1.89 -7.12 -14.44
CA ILE A 230 -2.56 -8.41 -14.68
C ILE A 230 -1.54 -9.52 -14.89
N SER A 231 -0.46 -9.24 -15.62
CA SER A 231 0.62 -10.22 -15.82
C SER A 231 1.36 -10.52 -14.51
N PHE A 232 1.61 -9.49 -13.69
CA PHE A 232 2.30 -9.62 -12.40
C PHE A 232 1.50 -10.43 -11.39
N TYR A 233 0.17 -10.28 -11.35
CA TYR A 233 -0.68 -11.11 -10.49
C TYR A 233 -0.58 -12.60 -10.81
N LYS A 234 -0.34 -12.96 -12.08
CA LYS A 234 -0.18 -14.36 -12.49
C LYS A 234 1.22 -14.91 -12.15
N MET A 235 2.25 -14.09 -12.33
CA MET A 235 3.64 -14.54 -12.18
C MET A 235 4.15 -14.44 -10.74
N GLY A 236 3.55 -13.59 -9.92
CA GLY A 236 4.11 -13.23 -8.62
C GLY A 236 5.40 -12.41 -8.75
N PRO A 237 6.01 -12.00 -7.62
CA PRO A 237 7.24 -11.20 -7.64
C PRO A 237 8.37 -11.97 -8.35
N GLN A 238 9.11 -11.27 -9.21
CA GLN A 238 10.16 -11.88 -10.04
C GLN A 238 11.58 -11.59 -9.54
N TYR A 239 11.71 -10.92 -8.40
CA TYR A 239 12.98 -10.68 -7.72
C TYR A 239 12.76 -10.37 -6.24
N LEU A 240 13.82 -10.50 -5.46
CA LEU A 240 13.93 -10.00 -4.10
C LEU A 240 14.89 -8.82 -4.08
N ARG A 241 14.42 -7.61 -3.77
CA ARG A 241 15.28 -6.43 -3.64
C ARG A 241 15.81 -6.29 -2.23
N VAL A 242 17.13 -6.28 -2.08
CA VAL A 242 17.78 -6.04 -0.78
C VAL A 242 17.96 -4.54 -0.59
N LEU A 243 17.28 -3.97 0.41
CA LEU A 243 17.39 -2.54 0.77
C LEU A 243 18.38 -2.29 1.93
N GLY A 244 18.57 -3.29 2.78
CA GLY A 244 19.52 -3.26 3.88
C GLY A 244 19.52 -4.56 4.69
N PHE A 245 20.56 -4.77 5.48
CA PHE A 245 20.74 -5.97 6.29
C PHE A 245 21.68 -5.71 7.48
N THR A 246 21.48 -6.46 8.55
CA THR A 246 22.44 -6.59 9.65
C THR A 246 23.47 -7.67 9.33
N GLU A 247 24.49 -7.85 10.16
CA GLU A 247 25.45 -8.97 10.03
C GLU A 247 24.74 -10.34 9.96
N LYS A 248 23.80 -10.59 10.88
CA LYS A 248 22.96 -11.81 10.84
C LYS A 248 22.09 -11.89 9.58
N GLY A 249 21.56 -10.75 9.12
CA GLY A 249 20.82 -10.68 7.86
C GLY A 249 21.69 -11.04 6.64
N GLN A 250 22.97 -10.67 6.66
CA GLN A 250 23.92 -11.01 5.60
C GLN A 250 24.10 -12.54 5.47
N GLU A 251 24.18 -13.26 6.59
CA GLU A 251 24.27 -14.73 6.59
C GLU A 251 23.03 -15.37 5.93
N ILE A 252 21.85 -14.82 6.21
CA ILE A 252 20.59 -15.29 5.62
C ILE A 252 20.56 -15.00 4.12
N ILE A 253 20.95 -13.80 3.69
CA ILE A 253 20.99 -13.42 2.27
C ILE A 253 21.93 -14.33 1.48
N ARG A 254 23.09 -14.69 2.03
CA ARG A 254 23.99 -15.66 1.39
C ARG A 254 23.32 -17.00 1.14
N LYS A 255 22.52 -17.49 2.09
CA LYS A 255 21.74 -18.72 1.94
C LYS A 255 20.63 -18.53 0.89
N LEU A 256 19.91 -17.41 0.91
CA LEU A 256 18.84 -17.12 -0.04
C LEU A 256 19.30 -17.15 -1.50
N ASN A 257 20.53 -16.73 -1.79
CA ASN A 257 21.07 -16.82 -3.16
C ASN A 257 21.07 -18.25 -3.74
N ASN A 258 21.09 -19.29 -2.90
CA ASN A 258 21.10 -20.68 -3.32
C ASN A 258 19.70 -21.33 -3.34
N PHE A 259 18.75 -20.79 -2.57
CA PHE A 259 17.44 -21.42 -2.36
C PHE A 259 16.26 -20.61 -2.89
N SER A 260 16.45 -19.31 -3.18
CA SER A 260 15.37 -18.44 -3.63
C SER A 260 14.90 -18.85 -5.03
N PRO A 261 13.59 -19.00 -5.27
CA PRO A 261 13.06 -19.30 -6.60
C PRO A 261 13.20 -18.12 -7.58
N VAL A 262 13.54 -16.94 -7.06
CA VAL A 262 13.72 -15.73 -7.85
C VAL A 262 15.05 -15.03 -7.51
N PRO A 263 15.64 -14.28 -8.45
CA PRO A 263 16.86 -13.53 -8.24
C PRO A 263 16.86 -12.63 -7.01
N VAL A 264 17.97 -12.62 -6.27
CA VAL A 264 18.22 -11.67 -5.17
C VAL A 264 19.05 -10.51 -5.70
N ILE A 265 18.43 -9.33 -5.80
CA ILE A 265 19.05 -8.12 -6.33
C ILE A 265 19.61 -7.28 -5.18
N THR A 266 20.94 -7.29 -5.05
CA THR A 266 21.70 -6.45 -4.12
C THR A 266 22.22 -5.19 -4.78
N LYS A 267 22.85 -5.33 -5.96
CA LYS A 267 23.24 -4.23 -6.83
C LYS A 267 22.22 -4.10 -7.96
N THR A 268 21.48 -3.00 -7.99
CA THR A 268 20.40 -2.77 -8.97
C THR A 268 20.85 -3.02 -10.39
N ALA A 269 22.01 -2.50 -10.80
CA ALA A 269 22.57 -2.68 -12.14
C ALA A 269 22.68 -4.15 -12.61
N HIS A 270 22.62 -5.14 -11.71
CA HIS A 270 22.70 -6.56 -12.05
C HIS A 270 21.37 -7.17 -12.50
N TYR A 271 20.23 -6.47 -12.38
CA TYR A 271 18.91 -7.03 -12.75
C TYR A 271 18.85 -7.50 -14.22
N LYS A 272 19.56 -6.81 -15.11
CA LYS A 272 19.63 -7.14 -16.55
C LYS A 272 20.31 -8.48 -16.85
N LYS A 273 21.10 -9.02 -15.94
CA LYS A 273 21.81 -10.29 -16.15
C LYS A 273 20.88 -11.51 -16.20
N TYR A 274 19.66 -11.36 -15.69
CA TYR A 274 18.70 -12.45 -15.58
C TYR A 274 17.81 -12.61 -16.82
N ASN A 275 17.85 -11.67 -17.78
CA ASN A 275 17.09 -11.70 -19.03
C ASN A 275 15.60 -12.08 -18.82
N ASN A 276 14.98 -11.58 -17.76
CA ASN A 276 13.59 -11.87 -17.41
C ASN A 276 12.76 -10.59 -17.60
N ARG A 277 11.94 -10.56 -18.67
CA ARG A 277 11.12 -9.40 -19.01
C ARG A 277 10.20 -8.91 -17.88
N TYR A 278 9.69 -9.81 -17.05
CA TYR A 278 8.80 -9.45 -15.96
C TYR A 278 9.57 -8.82 -14.80
N LEU A 279 10.76 -9.35 -14.50
CA LEU A 279 11.69 -8.76 -13.56
C LEU A 279 12.08 -7.35 -14.00
N GLU A 280 12.52 -7.21 -15.25
CA GLU A 280 12.91 -5.93 -15.84
C GLU A 280 11.77 -4.91 -15.76
N ARG A 281 10.56 -5.31 -16.13
CA ARG A 281 9.40 -4.40 -16.07
C ARG A 281 9.02 -3.99 -14.64
N MET A 282 9.05 -4.92 -13.70
CA MET A 282 8.73 -4.61 -12.30
C MET A 282 9.78 -3.66 -11.68
N ILE A 283 11.07 -3.93 -11.91
CA ILE A 283 12.13 -3.08 -11.33
C ILE A 283 12.20 -1.71 -12.01
N GLU A 284 11.82 -1.60 -13.28
CA GLU A 284 11.62 -0.30 -13.95
C GLU A 284 10.57 0.55 -13.24
N TYR A 285 9.45 -0.05 -12.78
CA TYR A 285 8.47 0.68 -11.98
C TYR A 285 9.00 1.10 -10.62
N ASP A 286 9.78 0.26 -9.94
CA ASP A 286 10.43 0.62 -8.68
C ASP A 286 11.40 1.81 -8.87
N ILE A 287 12.26 1.73 -9.89
CA ILE A 287 13.24 2.80 -10.22
C ILE A 287 12.51 4.10 -10.57
N LEU A 288 11.48 4.03 -11.41
CA LEU A 288 10.70 5.20 -11.80
C LEU A 288 9.97 5.80 -10.59
N ALA A 289 9.45 4.97 -9.69
CA ALA A 289 8.83 5.44 -8.46
C ALA A 289 9.83 6.21 -7.58
N THR A 290 11.05 5.72 -7.42
CA THR A 290 12.12 6.44 -6.69
C THR A 290 12.51 7.74 -7.39
N ASP A 291 12.66 7.71 -8.72
CA ASP A 291 13.03 8.90 -9.51
C ASP A 291 11.95 9.98 -9.45
N ILE A 292 10.67 9.61 -9.46
CA ILE A 292 9.57 10.57 -9.28
C ILE A 292 9.56 11.06 -7.83
N TYR A 293 9.75 10.16 -6.86
CA TYR A 293 9.74 10.52 -5.44
C TYR A 293 10.79 11.60 -5.11
N SER A 294 12.00 11.49 -5.67
CA SER A 294 13.07 12.45 -5.40
C SER A 294 12.79 13.86 -5.92
N ILE A 295 11.91 14.04 -6.92
CA ILE A 295 11.54 15.36 -7.45
C ILE A 295 10.91 16.25 -6.37
N ALA A 296 10.21 15.65 -5.40
CA ALA A 296 9.57 16.37 -4.30
C ALA A 296 10.54 16.77 -3.16
N TYR A 297 11.83 16.43 -3.23
CA TYR A 297 12.78 16.90 -2.23
C TYR A 297 12.90 18.42 -2.23
N GLN A 298 12.99 19.03 -1.04
CA GLN A 298 13.13 20.47 -0.87
C GLN A 298 14.49 20.96 -1.39
N ASN A 299 15.54 20.14 -1.25
CA ASN A 299 16.88 20.43 -1.75
C ASN A 299 17.01 20.01 -3.23
N PRO A 300 17.20 20.96 -4.18
CA PRO A 300 17.31 20.64 -5.61
C PRO A 300 18.45 19.69 -5.96
N ASN A 301 19.55 19.73 -5.21
CA ASN A 301 20.69 18.83 -5.45
C ASN A 301 20.35 17.36 -5.19
N MET A 302 19.29 17.09 -4.42
CA MET A 302 18.84 15.72 -4.12
C MET A 302 17.79 15.21 -5.12
N ARG A 303 17.26 16.08 -6.01
CA ARG A 303 16.24 15.72 -7.02
C ARG A 303 16.79 14.96 -8.23
N GLN A 304 18.07 14.57 -8.17
CA GLN A 304 18.69 13.77 -9.23
C GLN A 304 18.02 12.40 -9.35
N LYS A 305 18.10 11.81 -10.55
CA LYS A 305 17.59 10.48 -10.87
C LYS A 305 18.66 9.41 -10.63
N GLY A 306 18.24 8.16 -10.59
CA GLY A 306 19.13 7.00 -10.48
C GLY A 306 19.55 6.66 -9.04
N TRP A 307 18.83 7.16 -8.04
CA TRP A 307 19.09 6.87 -6.61
C TRP A 307 19.22 5.37 -6.33
N ASP A 308 18.40 4.54 -7.00
CA ASP A 308 18.46 3.09 -6.93
C ASP A 308 19.80 2.47 -7.37
N PHE A 309 20.59 3.16 -8.20
CA PHE A 309 21.88 2.69 -8.69
C PHE A 309 23.06 3.20 -7.86
N PHE A 310 22.92 4.36 -7.22
CA PHE A 310 23.98 5.00 -6.44
C PHE A 310 23.95 4.58 -4.96
N ASN A 311 22.79 4.20 -4.44
CA ASN A 311 22.66 3.74 -3.07
C ASN A 311 22.87 2.23 -2.98
N ASN A 312 23.96 1.84 -2.30
CA ASN A 312 24.13 0.46 -1.88
C ASN A 312 23.15 0.12 -0.74
N PRO A 313 22.78 -1.17 -0.59
CA PRO A 313 21.97 -1.60 0.54
C PRO A 313 22.60 -1.17 1.88
N ILE A 314 21.78 -0.69 2.80
CA ILE A 314 22.24 -0.22 4.11
C ILE A 314 22.76 -1.41 4.92
N ARG A 315 24.03 -1.37 5.33
CA ARG A 315 24.60 -2.32 6.28
C ARG A 315 24.55 -1.71 7.68
N ILE A 316 23.90 -2.41 8.61
CA ILE A 316 23.80 -2.06 10.04
C ILE A 316 24.70 -2.98 10.84
#